data_AF-A0A9R0HS06-F1
#
_entry.id   AF-A0A9R0HS06-F1
#
_cell.length_a   1.000
_cell.length_b   1.000
_cell.length_c   1.000
_cell.angle_alpha   90.00
_cell.angle_beta   90.00
_cell.angle_gamma   90.00
#
_symmetry.space_group_name_H-M   'P 1'
#
loop_
_entity.id
_entity.type
_entity.pdbx_description
1 polymer ?
#
loop_
_entity_poly.entity_id
_entity_poly.type
_entity_poly.pdbx_seq_one_letter_code
_entity_poly.pdbx_strand_id
1 'polypeptide(L)'
;MGILTLPTLVRLRASVPAATLVPFHSTEREKLIRKSLYLRKPGLQTTQLVRYYSSSITTTRRRMSADATADSSDVGERVEAAEVAAPEDVVVQYVVLRRDLIDTWPLGSVVTQGCHASVAAIWEHKDDAFTLRYCSPSALDSMHKVTLEVKGETQIVNLSEKLKSAGILHKLWIEQPENSPTCLATKPYPKSVVSPIFRKLKLCK
;
A
#
# COMPACT_ATOMS: atom_id res chain seq x y z
N MET A 1 17.63 -62.32 37.28
CA MET A 1 16.58 -62.60 36.27
C MET A 1 15.37 -61.75 36.60
N GLY A 2 15.02 -60.82 35.71
CA GLY A 2 13.92 -59.87 35.89
C GLY A 2 13.84 -59.02 34.62
N ILE A 3 13.15 -59.57 33.62
CA ILE A 3 12.97 -58.96 32.30
C ILE A 3 11.81 -57.97 32.44
N LEU A 4 12.10 -56.67 32.41
CA LEU A 4 11.07 -55.63 32.27
C LEU A 4 10.65 -55.54 30.81
N THR A 5 9.44 -56.00 30.52
CA THR A 5 8.71 -55.82 29.26
C THR A 5 8.09 -54.42 29.23
N LEU A 6 8.46 -53.62 28.22
CA LEU A 6 7.84 -52.32 27.91
C LEU A 6 6.47 -52.53 27.27
N PRO A 7 5.42 -51.76 27.63
CA PRO A 7 4.16 -51.79 26.92
C PRO A 7 4.21 -50.95 25.64
N THR A 8 3.79 -51.57 24.55
CA THR A 8 3.53 -51.00 23.23
C THR A 8 2.46 -49.90 23.33
N LEU A 9 2.82 -48.63 23.11
CA LEU A 9 1.83 -47.56 22.94
C LEU A 9 1.77 -47.09 21.48
N VAL A 10 0.54 -47.01 21.02
CA VAL A 10 0.04 -46.81 19.67
C VAL A 10 0.51 -45.48 19.06
N ARG A 11 0.99 -45.58 17.83
CA ARG A 11 1.39 -44.47 16.95
C ARG A 11 0.15 -43.75 16.44
N LEU A 12 -0.25 -42.64 17.07
CA LEU A 12 -1.28 -41.75 16.52
C LEU A 12 -0.66 -40.91 15.39
N ARG A 13 -0.85 -41.35 14.14
CA ARG A 13 -0.60 -40.53 12.95
C ARG A 13 -1.70 -39.47 12.86
N ALA A 14 -1.44 -38.26 13.35
CA ALA A 14 -2.18 -37.09 12.91
C ALA A 14 -1.70 -36.72 11.50
N SER A 15 -2.45 -37.17 10.48
CA SER A 15 -2.31 -36.71 9.11
C SER A 15 -2.81 -35.26 9.04
N VAL A 16 -1.90 -34.30 9.13
CA VAL A 16 -2.18 -32.93 8.71
C VAL A 16 -2.29 -32.95 7.17
N PRO A 17 -3.44 -32.59 6.57
CA PRO A 17 -3.51 -32.50 5.13
C PRO A 17 -2.56 -31.38 4.68
N ALA A 18 -1.57 -31.74 3.87
CA ALA A 18 -0.79 -30.78 3.12
C ALA A 18 -1.79 -29.97 2.28
N ALA A 19 -1.98 -28.69 2.61
CA ALA A 19 -2.68 -27.77 1.74
C ALA A 19 -1.88 -27.71 0.45
N THR A 20 -2.40 -28.37 -0.58
CA THR A 20 -1.89 -28.32 -1.94
C THR A 20 -1.85 -26.84 -2.33
N LEU A 21 -0.64 -26.27 -2.41
CA LEU A 21 -0.40 -25.03 -3.13
C LEU A 21 -0.81 -25.28 -4.58
N VAL A 22 -2.04 -24.93 -4.92
CA VAL A 22 -2.46 -24.85 -6.32
C VAL A 22 -1.69 -23.65 -6.91
N PRO A 23 -0.86 -23.84 -7.93
CA PRO A 23 -0.26 -22.72 -8.63
C PRO A 23 -1.40 -21.87 -9.18
N PHE A 24 -1.48 -20.62 -8.74
CA PHE A 24 -2.42 -19.66 -9.31
C PHE A 24 -1.98 -19.40 -10.75
N HIS A 25 -2.64 -20.10 -11.68
CA HIS A 25 -2.28 -20.13 -13.09
C HIS A 25 -2.40 -18.72 -13.70
N SER A 26 -1.30 -18.19 -14.25
CA SER A 26 -1.19 -16.82 -14.80
C SER A 26 -2.19 -16.50 -15.91
N THR A 27 -2.81 -17.51 -16.51
CA THR A 27 -3.75 -17.38 -17.63
C THR A 27 -5.10 -16.74 -17.26
N GLU A 28 -5.59 -16.89 -16.02
CA GLU A 28 -6.88 -16.27 -15.65
C GLU A 28 -6.75 -14.76 -15.40
N ARG A 29 -5.58 -14.30 -14.89
CA ARG A 29 -5.26 -12.87 -14.80
C ARG A 29 -5.12 -12.23 -16.18
N GLU A 30 -4.46 -12.90 -17.12
CA GLU A 30 -4.36 -12.42 -18.52
C GLU A 30 -5.72 -12.38 -19.21
N LYS A 31 -6.60 -13.38 -18.99
CA LYS A 31 -7.95 -13.36 -19.54
C LYS A 31 -8.79 -12.23 -18.95
N LEU A 32 -8.68 -11.95 -17.65
CA LEU A 32 -9.43 -10.87 -17.00
C LEU A 32 -8.96 -9.48 -17.46
N ILE A 33 -7.64 -9.31 -17.63
CA ILE A 33 -7.04 -8.06 -18.15
C ILE A 33 -7.39 -7.89 -19.64
N ARG A 34 -7.32 -8.95 -20.46
CA ARG A 34 -7.75 -8.90 -21.87
C ARG A 34 -9.26 -8.66 -21.99
N LYS A 35 -10.09 -9.20 -21.10
CA LYS A 35 -11.54 -8.95 -21.11
C LYS A 35 -11.87 -7.50 -20.68
N SER A 36 -11.08 -6.92 -19.77
CA SER A 36 -11.14 -5.49 -19.42
C SER A 36 -10.74 -4.58 -20.59
N LEU A 37 -9.77 -4.99 -21.42
CA LEU A 37 -9.31 -4.22 -22.58
C LEU A 37 -10.23 -4.36 -23.81
N TYR A 38 -10.95 -5.48 -23.95
CA TYR A 38 -11.84 -5.75 -25.11
C TYR A 38 -13.31 -5.36 -24.92
N LEU A 39 -13.72 -4.85 -23.77
CA LEU A 39 -15.09 -4.37 -23.52
C LEU A 39 -15.22 -2.84 -23.64
N ARG A 40 -14.58 -2.23 -24.63
CA ARG A 40 -15.08 -0.96 -25.20
C ARG A 40 -16.04 -1.27 -26.34
N LYS A 41 -17.29 -1.59 -25.99
CA LYS A 41 -18.39 -1.47 -26.96
C LYS A 41 -18.82 0.01 -26.97
N PRO A 42 -18.94 0.66 -28.13
CA PRO A 42 -19.50 2.01 -28.18
C PRO A 42 -20.99 1.93 -27.80
N GLY A 43 -21.39 2.63 -26.74
CA GLY A 43 -22.81 2.96 -26.50
C GLY A 43 -23.54 2.37 -25.29
N LEU A 44 -22.90 2.01 -24.16
CA LEU A 44 -23.64 1.67 -22.92
C LEU A 44 -23.36 2.63 -21.76
N GLN A 45 -24.44 3.12 -21.13
CA GLN A 45 -24.44 4.09 -20.04
C GLN A 45 -23.89 3.51 -18.72
N THR A 46 -23.15 4.36 -17.99
CA THR A 46 -22.34 4.16 -16.77
C THR A 46 -23.02 3.51 -15.55
N THR A 47 -24.32 3.25 -15.54
CA THR A 47 -25.04 2.91 -14.30
C THR A 47 -25.14 1.41 -13.96
N GLN A 48 -24.72 0.50 -14.84
CA GLN A 48 -24.89 -0.95 -14.60
C GLN A 48 -23.67 -1.70 -14.04
N LEU A 49 -22.46 -1.12 -14.06
CA LEU A 49 -21.24 -1.82 -13.58
C LEU A 49 -21.11 -1.90 -12.05
N VAL A 50 -21.79 -1.04 -11.30
CA VAL A 50 -21.69 -0.97 -9.83
C VAL A 50 -22.43 -2.12 -9.11
N ARG A 51 -23.47 -2.68 -9.73
CA ARG A 51 -24.30 -3.73 -9.09
C ARG A 51 -23.62 -5.10 -9.01
N TYR A 52 -22.70 -5.42 -9.92
CA TYR A 52 -22.07 -6.74 -9.95
C TYR A 52 -21.06 -6.95 -8.82
N TYR A 53 -20.45 -5.88 -8.31
CA TYR A 53 -19.44 -5.96 -7.24
C TYR A 53 -20.01 -5.84 -5.82
N SER A 54 -21.26 -5.42 -5.66
CA SER A 54 -21.84 -5.17 -4.32
C SER A 54 -22.44 -6.41 -3.65
N SER A 55 -22.53 -7.55 -4.34
CA SER A 55 -23.22 -8.76 -3.83
C SER A 55 -22.33 -9.76 -3.08
N SER A 56 -21.04 -9.46 -2.87
CA SER A 56 -20.10 -10.43 -2.27
C SER A 56 -19.53 -10.00 -0.91
N ILE A 57 -20.05 -8.94 -0.29
CA ILE A 57 -19.67 -8.53 1.07
C ILE A 57 -20.92 -8.46 1.94
N THR A 58 -21.37 -9.62 2.42
CA THR A 58 -22.30 -9.72 3.54
C THR A 58 -21.63 -10.53 4.64
N THR A 59 -20.88 -9.84 5.49
CA THR A 59 -20.37 -10.40 6.74
C THR A 59 -21.12 -9.76 7.91
N THR A 60 -22.02 -10.57 8.46
CA THR A 60 -22.52 -10.65 9.83
C THR A 60 -22.11 -9.54 10.80
N ARG A 61 -23.01 -8.58 11.00
CA ARG A 61 -22.99 -7.61 12.10
C ARG A 61 -23.49 -8.29 13.38
N ARG A 62 -22.59 -8.69 14.28
CA ARG A 62 -22.94 -9.22 15.61
C ARG A 62 -23.13 -8.03 16.57
N ARG A 63 -24.38 -7.83 17.02
CA ARG A 63 -24.79 -6.94 18.11
C ARG A 63 -24.38 -7.57 19.45
N MET A 64 -23.67 -6.85 20.31
CA MET A 64 -23.62 -7.17 21.75
C MET A 64 -23.97 -5.90 22.55
N SER A 65 -24.73 -6.14 23.61
CA SER A 65 -25.62 -5.22 24.30
C SER A 65 -24.91 -4.32 25.33
N ALA A 66 -25.55 -3.19 25.63
CA ALA A 66 -25.24 -2.33 26.76
C ALA A 66 -26.07 -2.75 27.98
N ASP A 67 -25.46 -2.70 29.18
CA ASP A 67 -26.12 -2.33 30.42
C ASP A 67 -25.08 -1.76 31.42
N ALA A 68 -25.54 -0.91 32.34
CA ALA A 68 -24.82 0.17 32.99
C ALA A 68 -24.56 -0.02 34.51
N THR A 69 -24.05 1.06 35.12
CA THR A 69 -23.91 1.43 36.55
C THR A 69 -22.54 1.11 37.17
N ALA A 70 -21.66 2.09 37.49
CA ALA A 70 -21.69 3.26 38.40
C ALA A 70 -20.86 2.95 39.67
N ASP A 71 -19.78 3.73 39.94
CA ASP A 71 -19.63 4.56 41.15
C ASP A 71 -18.18 5.00 41.44
N SER A 72 -18.09 6.23 41.95
CA SER A 72 -17.12 6.81 42.88
C SER A 72 -15.80 7.44 42.41
N SER A 73 -15.58 8.57 43.08
CA SER A 73 -14.64 9.67 42.96
C SER A 73 -13.21 9.40 43.40
N ASP A 74 -12.23 10.06 42.77
CA ASP A 74 -11.14 10.73 43.51
C ASP A 74 -10.55 11.89 42.69
N VAL A 75 -10.44 13.05 43.34
CA VAL A 75 -9.95 14.31 42.77
C VAL A 75 -8.49 14.47 43.17
N GLY A 76 -7.60 14.14 42.25
CA GLY A 76 -6.17 14.39 42.37
C GLY A 76 -5.68 15.21 41.19
N GLU A 77 -5.77 16.53 41.30
CA GLU A 77 -5.25 17.48 40.32
C GLU A 77 -3.72 17.42 40.30
N ARG A 78 -3.16 16.63 39.37
CA ARG A 78 -1.80 16.83 38.88
C ARG A 78 -1.88 17.70 37.64
N VAL A 79 -1.32 18.89 37.77
CA VAL A 79 -1.04 19.79 36.67
C VAL A 79 -0.01 19.08 35.77
N GLU A 80 -0.50 18.36 34.75
CA GLU A 80 0.36 17.87 33.68
C GLU A 80 0.88 19.09 32.94
N ALA A 81 2.16 19.37 33.13
CA ALA A 81 2.90 20.25 32.26
C ALA A 81 2.71 19.71 30.84
N ALA A 82 1.93 20.42 30.03
CA ALA A 82 1.82 20.17 28.61
C ALA A 82 3.23 20.29 28.04
N GLU A 83 3.91 19.15 27.84
CA GLU A 83 5.03 19.08 26.93
C GLU A 83 4.51 19.62 25.61
N VAL A 84 5.01 20.78 25.21
CA VAL A 84 4.82 21.29 23.87
C VAL A 84 5.56 20.30 22.97
N ALA A 85 4.87 19.24 22.58
CA ALA A 85 5.37 18.21 21.70
C ALA A 85 5.92 18.93 20.47
N ALA A 86 7.21 18.71 20.19
CA ALA A 86 7.79 19.16 18.93
C ALA A 86 6.86 18.72 17.79
N PRO A 87 6.62 19.55 16.77
CA PRO A 87 5.68 19.22 15.71
C PRO A 87 6.04 17.84 15.16
N GLU A 88 5.10 16.90 15.29
CA GLU A 88 5.21 15.52 14.84
C GLU A 88 5.74 15.50 13.40
N ASP A 89 6.81 14.74 13.14
CA ASP A 89 7.39 14.66 11.80
C ASP A 89 6.38 14.03 10.83
N VAL A 90 5.87 14.86 9.92
CA VAL A 90 4.82 14.49 8.97
C VAL A 90 5.29 13.33 8.11
N VAL A 91 4.49 12.26 8.07
CA VAL A 91 4.73 11.15 7.14
C VAL A 91 4.24 11.55 5.76
N VAL A 92 5.12 11.41 4.76
CA VAL A 92 4.90 11.86 3.39
C VAL A 92 5.22 10.74 2.40
N GLN A 93 4.47 10.71 1.30
CA GLN A 93 4.83 9.93 0.13
C GLN A 93 5.29 10.85 -1.01
N TYR A 94 6.50 10.65 -1.52
CA TYR A 94 6.96 11.35 -2.71
C TYR A 94 6.56 10.58 -3.97
N VAL A 95 6.08 11.30 -4.98
CA VAL A 95 5.87 10.80 -6.35
C VAL A 95 6.68 11.65 -7.29
N VAL A 96 7.38 11.01 -8.21
CA VAL A 96 8.20 11.69 -9.20
C VAL A 96 7.73 11.29 -10.59
N LEU A 97 7.30 12.29 -11.34
CA LEU A 97 6.83 12.15 -12.72
C LEU A 97 7.92 12.61 -13.69
N ARG A 98 7.85 12.08 -14.90
CA ARG A 98 8.71 12.45 -16.02
C ARG A 98 8.10 13.62 -16.79
N ARG A 99 8.81 14.75 -16.88
CA ARG A 99 8.36 15.96 -17.58
C ARG A 99 8.21 15.73 -19.09
N ASP A 100 9.14 15.01 -19.71
CA ASP A 100 9.03 14.59 -21.11
C ASP A 100 7.77 13.77 -21.42
N LEU A 101 7.29 12.95 -20.48
CA LEU A 101 6.01 12.25 -20.62
C LEU A 101 4.81 13.19 -20.39
N ILE A 102 4.88 14.10 -19.42
CA ILE A 102 3.83 15.12 -19.22
C ILE A 102 3.60 15.94 -20.49
N ASP A 103 4.68 16.30 -21.19
CA ASP A 103 4.61 17.15 -22.37
C ASP A 103 4.08 16.41 -23.62
N THR A 104 4.13 15.06 -23.63
CA THR A 104 3.81 14.24 -24.80
C THR A 104 2.60 13.33 -24.62
N TRP A 105 2.20 13.02 -23.38
CA TRP A 105 1.11 12.09 -23.08
C TRP A 105 -0.16 12.82 -22.66
N PRO A 106 -1.34 12.22 -22.86
CA PRO A 106 -2.56 12.71 -22.22
C PRO A 106 -2.39 12.79 -20.70
N LEU A 107 -2.85 13.88 -20.09
CA LEU A 107 -2.74 14.11 -18.65
C LEU A 107 -3.27 12.92 -17.82
N GLY A 108 -4.41 12.34 -18.23
CA GLY A 108 -4.98 11.19 -17.54
C GLY A 108 -4.07 9.96 -17.53
N SER A 109 -3.28 9.75 -18.59
CA SER A 109 -2.31 8.65 -18.65
C SER A 109 -1.22 8.87 -17.61
N VAL A 110 -0.65 10.07 -17.53
CA VAL A 110 0.40 10.40 -16.57
C VAL A 110 -0.09 10.31 -15.12
N VAL A 111 -1.30 10.80 -14.84
CA VAL A 111 -1.94 10.67 -13.52
C VAL A 111 -2.06 9.20 -13.13
N THR A 112 -2.48 8.35 -14.08
CA THR A 112 -2.62 6.91 -13.85
C THR A 112 -1.27 6.26 -13.49
N GLN A 113 -0.17 6.66 -14.14
CA GLN A 113 1.18 6.21 -13.77
C GLN A 113 1.55 6.60 -12.32
N GLY A 114 1.21 7.83 -11.92
CA GLY A 114 1.34 8.30 -10.52
C GLY A 114 0.59 7.42 -9.52
N CYS A 115 -0.68 7.10 -9.83
CA CYS A 115 -1.51 6.23 -9.02
C CYS A 115 -0.94 4.82 -8.91
N HIS A 116 -0.53 4.21 -10.03
CA HIS A 116 0.05 2.87 -10.06
C HIS A 116 1.32 2.78 -9.20
N ALA A 117 2.27 3.69 -9.40
CA ALA A 117 3.50 3.73 -8.62
C ALA A 117 3.20 3.87 -7.12
N SER A 118 2.27 4.77 -6.76
CA SER A 118 1.93 5.08 -5.36
C SER A 118 1.29 3.90 -4.65
N VAL A 119 0.29 3.25 -5.27
CA VAL A 119 -0.40 2.09 -4.70
C VAL A 119 0.56 0.91 -4.61
N ALA A 120 1.38 0.68 -5.64
CA ALA A 120 2.38 -0.40 -5.61
C ALA A 120 3.40 -0.21 -4.48
N ALA A 121 3.95 1.01 -4.31
CA ALA A 121 4.89 1.30 -3.22
C ALA A 121 4.27 1.13 -1.83
N ILE A 122 2.99 1.47 -1.65
CA ILE A 122 2.27 1.22 -0.39
C ILE A 122 2.09 -0.28 -0.19
N TRP A 123 1.60 -1.00 -1.20
CA TRP A 123 1.28 -2.42 -1.08
C TRP A 123 2.51 -3.30 -0.81
N GLU A 124 3.62 -3.04 -1.51
CA GLU A 124 4.90 -3.74 -1.33
C GLU A 124 5.46 -3.55 0.09
N HIS A 125 5.05 -2.49 0.80
CA HIS A 125 5.52 -2.14 2.14
C HIS A 125 4.37 -1.93 3.13
N LYS A 126 3.25 -2.64 2.95
CA LYS A 126 2.02 -2.46 3.74
C LYS A 126 2.20 -2.75 5.24
N ASP A 127 3.19 -3.56 5.58
CA ASP A 127 3.49 -3.99 6.96
C ASP A 127 4.58 -3.12 7.62
N ASP A 128 5.12 -2.12 6.92
CA ASP A 128 6.07 -1.14 7.48
C ASP A 128 5.35 -0.17 8.43
N ALA A 129 6.00 0.18 9.55
CA ALA A 129 5.40 1.01 10.59
C ALA A 129 4.95 2.39 10.08
N PHE A 130 5.70 3.03 9.17
CA PHE A 130 5.33 4.32 8.61
C PHE A 130 4.22 4.19 7.57
N THR A 131 4.20 3.11 6.79
CA THR A 131 3.08 2.82 5.88
C THR A 131 1.78 2.57 6.67
N LEU A 132 1.84 1.79 7.74
CA LEU A 132 0.68 1.54 8.62
C LEU A 132 0.17 2.84 9.25
N ARG A 133 1.07 3.70 9.75
CA ARG A 133 0.71 5.02 10.28
C ARG A 133 0.05 5.88 9.20
N TYR A 134 0.62 5.93 8.00
CA TYR A 134 0.13 6.70 6.86
C TYR A 134 -1.26 6.22 6.39
N CYS A 135 -1.53 4.92 6.45
CA CYS A 135 -2.82 4.32 6.08
C CYS A 135 -3.76 4.06 7.27
N SER A 136 -3.47 4.63 8.45
CA SER A 136 -4.30 4.44 9.65
C SER A 136 -5.63 5.20 9.53
N PRO A 137 -6.72 4.74 10.19
CA PRO A 137 -8.03 5.40 10.09
C PRO A 137 -8.01 6.90 10.40
N SER A 138 -7.15 7.36 11.33
CA SER A 138 -7.00 8.78 11.67
C SER A 138 -6.18 9.58 10.65
N ALA A 139 -5.37 8.92 9.82
CA ALA A 139 -4.51 9.55 8.82
C ALA A 139 -5.09 9.55 7.40
N LEU A 140 -6.10 8.72 7.10
CA LEU A 140 -6.62 8.54 5.73
C LEU A 140 -7.05 9.85 5.07
N ASP A 141 -7.71 10.74 5.81
CA ASP A 141 -8.17 12.04 5.30
C ASP A 141 -7.09 13.14 5.36
N SER A 142 -5.91 12.83 5.91
CA SER A 142 -4.79 13.78 6.08
C SER A 142 -3.47 13.28 5.46
N MET A 143 -3.54 12.27 4.58
CA MET A 143 -2.38 11.74 3.86
C MET A 143 -1.64 12.85 3.09
N HIS A 144 -0.34 12.98 3.35
CA HIS A 144 0.48 13.99 2.66
C HIS A 144 1.28 13.40 1.51
N LYS A 145 1.12 13.99 0.32
CA LYS A 145 1.79 13.55 -0.90
C LYS A 145 2.45 14.72 -1.60
N VAL A 146 3.70 14.53 -2.03
CA VAL A 146 4.46 15.55 -2.77
C VAL A 146 4.79 15.02 -4.15
N THR A 147 4.25 15.68 -5.16
CA THR A 147 4.51 15.36 -6.56
C THR A 147 5.63 16.25 -7.09
N LEU A 148 6.70 15.62 -7.56
CA LEU A 148 7.89 16.24 -8.12
C LEU A 148 8.08 15.79 -9.56
N GLU A 149 9.02 16.43 -10.24
CA GLU A 149 9.37 16.09 -11.62
C GLU A 149 10.87 15.89 -11.82
N VAL A 150 11.18 15.07 -12.81
CA VAL A 150 12.49 14.97 -13.44
C VAL A 150 12.35 15.19 -14.94
N LYS A 151 13.45 15.54 -15.63
CA LYS A 151 13.40 15.87 -17.06
C LYS A 151 13.06 14.69 -17.96
N GLY A 152 13.46 13.47 -17.57
CA GLY A 152 13.23 12.28 -18.38
C GLY A 152 13.82 11.00 -17.80
N GLU A 153 13.90 9.97 -18.65
CA GLU A 153 14.24 8.60 -18.26
C GLU A 153 15.54 8.47 -17.45
N THR A 154 16.64 9.01 -17.95
CA THR A 154 17.95 8.92 -17.28
C THR A 154 17.88 9.47 -15.86
N GLN A 155 17.15 10.56 -15.63
CA GLN A 155 17.06 11.15 -14.30
C GLN A 155 16.19 10.33 -13.35
N ILE A 156 15.10 9.70 -13.83
CA ILE A 156 14.26 8.87 -12.97
C ILE A 156 14.98 7.57 -12.56
N VAL A 157 15.76 6.99 -13.48
CA VAL A 157 16.60 5.81 -13.19
C VAL A 157 17.70 6.16 -12.20
N ASN A 158 18.46 7.23 -12.42
CA ASN A 158 19.50 7.69 -11.49
C ASN A 158 18.92 8.01 -10.10
N LEU A 159 17.70 8.57 -10.03
CA LEU A 159 17.02 8.80 -8.77
C LEU A 159 16.69 7.47 -8.07
N SER A 160 16.18 6.47 -8.81
CA SER A 160 15.92 5.13 -8.25
C SER A 160 17.19 4.52 -7.66
N GLU A 161 18.31 4.57 -8.38
CA GLU A 161 19.60 4.07 -7.89
C GLU A 161 20.06 4.80 -6.64
N LYS A 162 19.98 6.14 -6.65
CA LYS A 162 20.32 6.96 -5.47
C LYS A 162 19.49 6.59 -4.25
N LEU A 163 18.19 6.34 -4.43
CA LEU A 163 17.30 5.92 -3.35
C LEU A 163 17.64 4.51 -2.86
N LYS A 164 17.98 3.57 -3.75
CA LYS A 164 18.46 2.23 -3.37
C LYS A 164 19.73 2.32 -2.53
N SER A 165 20.72 3.11 -2.96
CA SER A 165 21.96 3.32 -2.21
C SER A 165 21.74 3.98 -0.84
N ALA A 166 20.70 4.81 -0.71
CA ALA A 166 20.33 5.45 0.55
C ALA A 166 19.41 4.59 1.44
N GLY A 167 19.08 3.36 1.04
CA GLY A 167 18.15 2.50 1.79
C GLY A 167 16.70 2.98 1.77
N ILE A 168 16.33 3.88 0.85
CA ILE A 168 14.97 4.40 0.72
C ILE A 168 14.18 3.49 -0.22
N LEU A 169 13.36 2.64 0.37
CA LEU A 169 12.40 1.77 -0.33
C LEU A 169 11.41 2.59 -1.17
N HIS A 170 11.24 2.20 -2.43
CA HIS A 170 10.41 2.88 -3.42
C HIS A 170 10.04 1.91 -4.55
N LYS A 171 8.99 2.27 -5.27
CA LYS A 171 8.61 1.65 -6.55
C LYS A 171 9.07 2.52 -7.71
N LEU A 172 9.85 1.94 -8.62
CA LEU A 172 9.96 2.44 -9.99
C LEU A 172 8.91 1.72 -10.84
N TRP A 173 7.91 2.46 -11.31
CA TRP A 173 6.86 1.92 -12.17
C TRP A 173 7.35 1.81 -13.60
N ILE A 174 7.22 0.61 -14.16
CA ILE A 174 7.65 0.27 -15.51
C ILE A 174 6.40 -0.04 -16.32
N GLU A 175 6.11 0.80 -17.30
CA GLU A 175 4.96 0.62 -18.18
C GLU A 175 5.22 -0.49 -19.19
N GLN A 176 4.19 -1.30 -19.46
CA GLN A 176 4.22 -2.41 -20.42
C GLN A 176 3.33 -2.08 -21.63
N PRO A 177 3.62 -2.63 -22.82
CA PRO A 177 4.66 -3.63 -23.13
C PRO A 177 6.07 -3.07 -23.41
N GLU A 178 6.24 -1.76 -23.49
CA GLU A 178 7.50 -1.12 -23.92
C GLU A 178 8.61 -1.16 -22.85
N ASN A 179 8.28 -1.60 -21.63
CA ASN A 179 9.19 -1.73 -20.50
C ASN A 179 9.90 -0.41 -20.13
N SER A 180 9.18 0.72 -20.21
CA SER A 180 9.73 2.05 -19.95
C SER A 180 9.46 2.53 -18.52
N PRO A 181 10.44 3.09 -17.79
CA PRO A 181 10.24 3.68 -16.47
C PRO A 181 9.52 5.02 -16.57
N THR A 182 8.28 5.09 -16.12
CA THR A 182 7.42 6.28 -16.31
C THR A 182 7.26 7.12 -15.04
N CYS A 183 7.28 6.48 -13.88
CA CYS A 183 6.96 7.11 -12.60
C CYS A 183 7.70 6.43 -11.45
N LEU A 184 7.98 7.17 -10.38
CA LEU A 184 8.56 6.65 -9.16
C LEU A 184 7.72 7.10 -7.96
N ALA A 185 7.49 6.21 -6.99
CA ALA A 185 6.90 6.59 -5.71
C ALA A 185 7.66 5.94 -4.55
N THR A 186 7.95 6.69 -3.50
CA THR A 186 8.50 6.11 -2.27
C THR A 186 7.41 5.33 -1.53
N LYS A 187 7.77 4.44 -0.62
CA LYS A 187 6.84 4.15 0.48
C LYS A 187 6.66 5.42 1.34
N PRO A 188 5.65 5.50 2.21
CA PRO A 188 5.57 6.59 3.18
C PRO A 188 6.80 6.64 4.11
N TYR A 189 7.30 7.85 4.36
CA TYR A 189 8.43 8.11 5.27
C TYR A 189 8.19 9.38 6.09
N PRO A 190 8.80 9.49 7.28
CA PRO A 190 8.94 10.79 7.95
C PRO A 190 9.67 11.78 7.03
N LYS A 191 9.13 13.00 6.90
CA LYS A 191 9.63 14.00 5.96
C LYS A 191 11.08 14.40 6.24
N SER A 192 11.49 14.42 7.50
CA SER A 192 12.87 14.72 7.89
C SER A 192 13.89 13.74 7.27
N VAL A 193 13.53 12.45 7.17
CA VAL A 193 14.38 11.36 6.65
C VAL A 193 14.56 11.46 5.14
N VAL A 194 13.44 11.65 4.42
CA VAL A 194 13.44 11.49 2.96
C VAL A 194 13.67 12.81 2.22
N SER A 195 13.24 13.95 2.78
CA SER A 195 13.31 15.25 2.09
C SER A 195 14.70 15.66 1.60
N PRO A 196 15.84 15.39 2.29
CA PRO A 196 17.17 15.80 1.80
C PRO A 196 17.51 15.29 0.39
N ILE A 197 17.00 14.11 0.02
CA ILE A 197 17.26 13.50 -1.30
C ILE A 197 16.50 14.24 -2.41
N PHE A 198 15.30 14.72 -2.10
CA PHE A 198 14.35 15.30 -3.06
C PHE A 198 14.40 16.83 -3.15
N ARG A 199 15.05 17.54 -2.21
CA ARG A 199 15.10 19.02 -2.15
C ARG A 199 15.56 19.71 -3.44
N LYS A 200 16.35 19.03 -4.29
CA LYS A 200 16.85 19.59 -5.56
C LYS A 200 15.89 19.41 -6.75
N LEU A 201 14.84 18.59 -6.59
CA LEU A 201 13.83 18.37 -7.61
C LEU A 201 12.77 19.46 -7.56
N LYS A 202 12.15 19.73 -8.71
CA LYS A 202 11.10 20.74 -8.82
C LYS A 202 9.74 20.13 -8.49
N LEU A 203 8.84 20.94 -7.95
CA LEU A 203 7.42 20.58 -7.88
C LEU A 203 6.89 20.39 -9.31
N CYS A 204 6.14 19.31 -9.51
CA CYS A 204 5.45 19.05 -10.76
C CYS A 204 4.29 20.04 -10.89
N LYS A 205 4.35 20.91 -11.91
CA LYS A 205 3.30 21.87 -12.25
C LYS A 205 2.44 21.40 -13.41
#